data_AF-A0A9X8MXV2-F1
#
_entry.id   AF-A0A9X8MXV2-F1
#
_cell.length_a   1.000
_cell.length_b   1.000
_cell.length_c   1.000
_cell.angle_alpha   90.00
_cell.angle_beta   90.00
_cell.angle_gamma   90.00
#
_symmetry.space_group_name_H-M   'P 1'
#
loop_
_entity.id
_entity.type
_entity.pdbx_description
1 polymer ?
#
loop_
_entity_poly.entity_id
_entity_poly.type
_entity_poly.pdbx_seq_one_letter_code
_entity_poly.pdbx_strand_id
1 'polypeptide(L)' 'MSITTSALVQQLMPDSRVFDAEKFRETLMDITPGLPGMDTFQHWPTWRPLVVETARGIFDYTGGTLVMPITVLGEE' A
#
# COMPACT_ATOMS: atom_id res chain seq x y z
N MET A 1 -4.96 -7.12 -10.58
CA MET A 1 -5.88 -7.96 -9.77
C MET A 1 -5.80 -7.53 -8.29
N SER A 2 -6.18 -6.29 -7.96
CA SER A 2 -6.09 -5.75 -6.58
C SER A 2 -7.41 -5.08 -6.15
N ILE A 3 -8.05 -4.36 -7.09
CA ILE A 3 -9.37 -3.73 -6.91
C ILE A 3 -10.50 -4.72 -6.56
N THR A 4 -10.50 -5.93 -7.13
CA THR A 4 -11.60 -6.90 -6.97
C THR A 4 -11.63 -7.52 -5.57
N THR A 5 -10.46 -7.89 -5.02
CA THR A 5 -10.37 -8.47 -3.68
C THR A 5 -10.76 -7.45 -2.61
N SER A 6 -10.30 -6.20 -2.75
CA SER A 6 -10.61 -5.14 -1.79
C SER A 6 -12.10 -4.80 -1.75
N ALA A 7 -12.77 -4.78 -2.91
CA ALA A 7 -14.21 -4.58 -2.99
C ALA A 7 -15.00 -5.70 -2.30
N LEU A 8 -14.59 -6.96 -2.46
CA LEU A 8 -15.22 -8.10 -1.77
C LEU A 8 -15.01 -8.01 -0.25
N VAL A 9 -13.82 -7.63 0.19
CA VAL A 9 -13.52 -7.44 1.61
C VAL A 9 -14.38 -6.32 2.22
N GLN A 10 -14.59 -5.22 1.51
CA GLN A 10 -15.48 -4.15 1.97
C GLN A 10 -16.95 -4.57 2.04
N GLN A 11 -17.42 -5.47 1.17
CA GLN A 11 -18.77 -6.03 1.28
C GLN A 11 -18.94 -6.90 2.54
N LEU A 12 -17.90 -7.60 2.96
CA LEU A 12 -17.90 -8.46 4.16
C LEU A 12 -17.62 -7.66 5.45
N MET A 13 -16.91 -6.54 5.35
CA MET A 13 -16.59 -5.64 6.45
C MET A 13 -16.94 -4.20 6.06
N PRO A 14 -18.21 -3.79 6.25
CA PRO A 14 -18.71 -2.49 5.78
C PRO A 14 -17.99 -1.29 6.40
N ASP A 15 -17.48 -1.44 7.61
CA ASP A 15 -16.74 -0.38 8.34
C ASP A 15 -15.24 -0.38 8.02
N SER A 16 -14.79 -1.21 7.06
CA SER A 16 -13.39 -1.29 6.67
C SER A 16 -12.99 -0.21 5.66
N ARG A 17 -11.75 0.27 5.82
CA ARG A 17 -11.11 1.22 4.89
C ARG A 17 -10.05 0.50 4.08
N VAL A 18 -9.91 0.87 2.82
CA VAL A 18 -8.86 0.32 1.94
C VAL A 18 -7.72 1.33 1.84
N PHE A 19 -6.51 0.88 2.18
CA PHE A 19 -5.28 1.62 1.95
C PHE A 19 -4.50 0.99 0.81
N ASP A 20 -4.48 1.66 -0.34
CA ASP A 20 -3.74 1.21 -1.52
C ASP A 20 -2.27 1.65 -1.43
N ALA A 21 -1.42 0.72 -1.00
CA ALA A 21 0.02 0.97 -0.88
C ALA A 21 0.67 1.29 -2.23
N GLU A 22 0.10 0.90 -3.38
CA GLU A 22 0.67 1.21 -4.70
C GLU A 22 0.75 2.72 -4.97
N LYS A 23 -0.15 3.51 -4.37
CA LYS A 23 -0.14 4.98 -4.51
C LYS A 23 1.09 5.65 -3.92
N PHE A 24 1.70 5.05 -2.91
CA PHE A 24 2.97 5.54 -2.39
C PHE A 24 4.11 5.32 -3.41
N ARG A 25 4.04 4.27 -4.24
CA ARG A 25 5.08 3.95 -5.23
C ARG A 25 5.05 4.98 -6.33
N GLU A 26 3.85 5.27 -6.84
CA GLU A 26 3.61 6.37 -7.78
C GLU A 26 4.21 7.67 -7.24
N THR A 27 3.93 8.01 -5.98
CA THR A 27 4.44 9.23 -5.34
C THR A 27 5.98 9.27 -5.27
N LEU A 28 6.63 8.14 -5.00
CA LEU A 28 8.09 8.08 -4.94
C LEU A 28 8.76 8.17 -6.31
N MET A 29 8.10 7.68 -7.37
CA MET A 29 8.59 7.83 -8.74
C MET A 29 8.68 9.29 -9.19
N ASP A 30 7.87 10.18 -8.61
CA ASP A 30 7.83 11.59 -8.96
C ASP A 30 8.97 12.42 -8.33
N ILE A 31 9.78 11.83 -7.45
CA ILE A 31 10.91 12.52 -6.80
C ILE A 31 12.04 12.76 -7.82
N THR A 32 12.51 14.01 -7.90
CA THR A 32 13.62 14.40 -8.78
C THR A 32 14.75 15.10 -7.98
N PRO A 33 16.02 14.68 -8.14
CA PRO A 33 16.48 13.56 -8.96
C PRO A 33 15.97 12.21 -8.42
N GLY A 34 15.78 11.25 -9.33
CA GLY A 34 15.22 9.94 -8.99
C GLY A 34 16.00 9.22 -7.87
N LEU A 35 15.29 8.50 -7.03
CA LEU A 35 15.87 7.77 -5.91
C LEU A 35 16.59 6.49 -6.38
N PRO A 36 17.71 6.11 -5.73
CA PRO A 36 18.45 4.90 -6.08
C PRO A 36 17.67 3.62 -5.71
N GLY A 37 17.67 2.63 -6.60
CA GLY A 37 17.09 1.29 -6.33
C GLY A 37 15.57 1.18 -6.47
N MET A 38 14.93 2.10 -7.20
CA MET A 38 13.48 2.10 -7.45
C MET A 38 13.01 1.07 -8.50
N ASP A 39 13.93 0.40 -9.18
CA ASP A 39 13.68 -0.70 -10.10
C ASP A 39 13.05 -1.92 -9.42
N THR A 40 13.18 -2.07 -8.09
CA THR A 40 12.40 -3.06 -7.33
C THR A 40 11.84 -2.49 -6.03
N PHE A 41 10.82 -1.63 -6.16
CA PHE A 41 10.16 -0.96 -5.02
C PHE A 41 9.81 -1.87 -3.84
N GLN A 42 9.36 -3.11 -4.07
CA GLN A 42 9.02 -4.04 -2.99
C GLN A 42 10.24 -4.49 -2.16
N HIS A 43 11.43 -4.40 -2.74
CA HIS A 43 12.71 -4.67 -2.09
C HIS A 43 13.45 -3.39 -1.67
N TRP A 44 12.91 -2.22 -2.03
CA TRP A 44 13.51 -0.95 -1.65
C TRP A 44 13.48 -0.81 -0.12
N PRO A 45 14.64 -0.65 0.55
CA PRO A 45 14.74 -0.74 2.01
C PRO A 45 13.82 0.22 2.76
N THR A 46 13.56 1.39 2.19
CA THR A 46 12.74 2.47 2.76
C THR A 46 11.26 2.37 2.41
N TRP A 47 10.88 1.59 1.39
CA TRP A 47 9.48 1.42 0.99
C TRP A 47 8.61 0.86 2.11
N ARG A 48 9.01 -0.32 2.64
CA ARG A 48 8.22 -1.05 3.63
C ARG A 48 8.00 -0.25 4.93
N PRO A 49 9.03 0.39 5.52
CA PRO A 49 8.84 1.24 6.68
C PRO A 49 7.82 2.37 6.44
N LEU A 50 7.88 3.07 5.31
CA LEU A 50 6.98 4.18 4.99
C LEU A 50 5.51 3.74 4.90
N VAL A 51 5.27 2.61 4.23
CA VAL A 51 3.92 2.04 4.10
C VAL A 51 3.38 1.63 5.48
N VAL A 52 4.19 0.98 6.31
CA VAL A 52 3.78 0.52 7.66
C VAL A 52 3.50 1.70 8.58
N GLU A 53 4.36 2.72 8.61
CA GLU A 53 4.19 3.90 9.46
C GLU A 53 2.94 4.68 9.06
N THR A 54 2.70 4.84 7.76
CA THR A 54 1.49 5.50 7.25
C THR A 54 0.23 4.70 7.60
N ALA A 55 0.25 3.38 7.38
CA ALA A 55 -0.87 2.51 7.74
C ALA A 55 -1.20 2.60 9.23
N ARG A 56 -0.16 2.63 10.08
CA ARG A 56 -0.31 2.80 11.53
C ARG A 56 -0.95 4.14 11.88
N GLY A 57 -0.45 5.24 11.32
CA GLY A 57 -1.01 6.58 11.57
C GLY A 57 -2.48 6.70 11.15
N ILE A 58 -2.84 6.13 9.98
CA ILE A 58 -4.23 6.07 9.51
C ILE A 58 -5.08 5.24 10.48
N PHE A 59 -4.61 4.05 10.87
CA PHE A 59 -5.34 3.17 11.79
C PHE A 59 -5.57 3.84 13.16
N ASP A 60 -4.54 4.45 13.74
CA ASP A 60 -4.62 5.15 15.03
C ASP A 60 -5.61 6.33 14.95
N TYR A 61 -5.70 7.02 13.80
CA TYR A 61 -6.64 8.12 13.58
C TYR A 61 -8.08 7.68 13.31
N THR A 62 -8.28 6.63 12.50
CA THR A 62 -9.61 6.24 12.04
C THR A 62 -10.28 5.15 12.88
N GLY A 63 -9.49 4.37 13.63
CA GLY A 63 -9.92 3.11 14.23
C GLY A 63 -10.47 2.11 13.20
N GLY A 64 -11.17 1.08 13.70
CA GLY A 64 -11.84 0.09 12.86
C GLY A 64 -10.88 -0.89 12.19
N THR A 65 -11.20 -1.31 10.95
CA THR A 65 -10.37 -2.25 10.18
C THR A 65 -9.75 -1.54 8.99
N LEU A 66 -8.43 -1.65 8.85
CA LEU A 66 -7.69 -1.19 7.68
C LEU A 66 -7.27 -2.39 6.83
N VAL A 67 -7.72 -2.40 5.57
CA VAL A 67 -7.41 -3.43 4.58
C VAL A 67 -6.36 -2.86 3.65
N MET A 68 -5.19 -3.49 3.61
CA MET A 68 -4.07 -3.06 2.77
C MET A 68 -3.77 -4.15 1.73
N PRO A 69 -4.43 -4.11 0.55
CA PRO A 69 -4.10 -5.04 -0.52
C PRO A 69 -2.66 -4.81 -0.96
N ILE A 70 -1.90 -5.90 -1.06
CA ILE A 70 -0.58 -5.89 -1.69
C ILE A 70 -0.66 -6.67 -3.00
N THR A 71 -0.16 -6.07 -4.08
CA THR A 71 -0.03 -6.80 -5.35
C THR A 71 1.24 -7.63 -5.30
N VAL A 72 1.11 -8.94 -5.14
CA VAL A 72 2.20 -9.89 -5.41
C VAL A 72 2.04 -10.35 -6.85
N LEU A 73 2.63 -9.61 -7.79
CA LEU A 73 2.87 -10.14 -9.14
C LEU A 73 4.23 -10.82 -9.10
N GLY A 74 4.22 -12.14 -8.99
CA GLY A 74 5.36 -12.99 -9.31
C GLY A 74 4.87 -14.04 -10.30
N GLU A 75 5.12 -13.84 -11.58
CA GLU A 75 5.32 -14.99 -12.47
C GLU A 75 6.76 -15.43 -12.20
N GLU A 76 6.92 -16.65 -11.68
CA GLU A 76 8.19 -17.38 -11.87
C GLU A 76 8.30 -17.83 -13.34
#